data_AF-A0A1Y3QHE1-F1
#
_entry.id   AF-A0A1Y3QHE1-F1
#
_cell.length_a   1.000
_cell.length_b   1.000
_cell.length_c   1.000
_cell.angle_alpha   90.00
_cell.angle_beta   90.00
_cell.angle_gamma   90.00
#
_symmetry.space_group_name_H-M   'P 1'
#
loop_
_entity.id
_entity.type
_entity.pdbx_description
1 polymer ?
#
loop_
_entity_poly.entity_id
_entity_poly.type
_entity_poly.pdbx_seq_one_letter_code
_entity_poly.pdbx_strand_id
1 'polypeptide(L)' 'MGQETTKGRSAAMTSAASNRVKVRIRCRRCGEKFILRGRREKGRIETGFRQCLCDNTEDFDIEEHWE' A
#
# COMPACT_ATOMS: atom_id res chain seq x y z
N MET A 1 41.90 31.73 -9.86
CA MET A 1 41.71 30.33 -10.27
C MET A 1 42.21 29.46 -9.12
N GLY A 2 41.44 28.67 -8.39
CA GLY A 2 40.02 28.36 -8.42
C GLY A 2 39.54 28.07 -6.98
N GLN A 3 38.28 28.39 -6.72
CA GLN A 3 37.59 28.03 -5.49
C GLN A 3 36.88 26.69 -5.79
N GLU A 4 37.38 25.58 -5.25
CA GLU A 4 36.65 24.31 -5.27
C GLU A 4 35.77 24.25 -4.02
N THR A 5 34.54 24.72 -4.18
CA THR A 5 33.44 24.44 -3.26
C THR A 5 32.52 23.41 -3.91
N THR A 6 32.62 22.14 -3.52
CA THR A 6 31.61 21.12 -3.84
C THR A 6 31.04 20.51 -2.55
N LYS A 7 30.06 21.26 -2.03
CA LYS A 7 29.00 20.81 -1.14
C LYS A 7 28.17 19.75 -1.87
N GLY A 8 27.98 18.55 -1.30
CA GLY A 8 27.43 17.43 -2.08
C GLY A 8 26.74 16.28 -1.38
N ARG A 9 25.93 16.55 -0.34
CA ARG A 9 24.76 15.75 0.12
C ARG A 9 24.98 14.29 0.54
N SER A 10 24.83 14.11 1.85
CA SER A 10 24.47 12.88 2.55
C SER A 10 23.54 11.98 1.74
N ALA A 11 24.00 10.76 1.44
CA ALA A 11 23.13 9.68 1.00
C ALA A 11 22.13 9.41 2.13
N ALA A 12 20.96 10.02 2.03
CA ALA A 12 19.85 9.74 2.92
C ALA A 12 19.55 8.25 2.80
N MET A 13 19.82 7.56 3.90
CA MET A 13 19.42 6.21 4.22
C MET A 13 17.91 6.12 4.00
N THR A 14 17.51 5.82 2.77
CA THR A 14 16.11 5.59 2.45
C THR A 14 15.88 4.16 2.89
N SER A 15 15.64 3.97 4.19
CA SER A 15 15.01 2.77 4.67
C SER A 15 13.73 2.66 3.85
N ALA A 16 13.76 1.83 2.81
CA ALA A 16 12.58 1.31 2.14
C ALA A 16 11.86 0.37 3.12
N ALA A 17 11.58 0.91 4.32
CA ALA A 17 10.77 0.31 5.34
C ALA A 17 9.47 -0.03 4.64
N SER A 18 9.26 -1.33 4.54
CA SER A 18 8.26 -1.98 3.72
C SER A 18 6.91 -1.31 3.89
N ASN A 19 6.55 -0.40 2.97
CA ASN A 19 5.17 0.10 2.84
C ASN A 19 4.21 -0.99 2.33
N ARG A 20 4.62 -2.25 2.36
CA ARG A 20 3.75 -3.37 2.02
C ARG A 20 2.77 -3.55 3.17
N VAL A 21 1.51 -3.64 2.83
CA VAL A 21 0.42 -3.86 3.79
C VAL A 21 -0.36 -5.07 3.35
N LYS A 22 -0.77 -5.89 4.31
CA LYS A 22 -1.70 -6.99 4.06
C LYS A 22 -3.09 -6.50 4.40
N VAL A 23 -4.02 -6.76 3.49
CA VAL A 23 -5.40 -6.32 3.65
C VAL A 23 -6.31 -7.52 3.47
N ARG A 24 -7.27 -7.64 4.37
CA ARG A 24 -8.34 -8.62 4.29
C ARG A 24 -9.61 -7.92 3.89
N ILE A 25 -10.24 -8.38 2.82
CA ILE A 25 -11.48 -7.83 2.28
C ILE A 25 -12.55 -8.90 2.38
N ARG A 26 -13.70 -8.60 2.99
CA ARG A 26 -14.86 -9.48 3.04
C ARG A 26 -16.04 -8.81 2.34
N CYS A 27 -16.62 -9.51 1.36
CA CYS A 27 -17.84 -9.06 0.69
C CYS A 27 -19.05 -9.22 1.64
N ARG A 28 -19.81 -8.14 1.89
CA ARG A 28 -21.02 -8.22 2.73
C ARG A 28 -22.23 -8.80 2.00
N ARG A 29 -22.18 -8.91 0.66
CA ARG A 29 -23.25 -9.52 -0.15
C ARG A 29 -23.17 -11.05 -0.22
N CYS A 30 -22.03 -11.61 -0.64
CA CYS A 30 -21.86 -13.07 -0.77
C CYS A 30 -21.01 -13.74 0.32
N GLY A 31 -20.29 -12.96 1.13
CA GLY A 31 -19.44 -13.48 2.20
C GLY A 31 -18.02 -13.89 1.78
N GLU A 32 -17.67 -13.78 0.50
CA GLU A 32 -16.33 -14.08 -0.04
C GLU A 32 -15.24 -13.27 0.66
N LYS A 33 -14.07 -13.88 0.88
CA LYS A 33 -12.93 -13.28 1.57
C LYS A 33 -11.70 -13.25 0.67
N PHE A 34 -11.08 -12.08 0.54
CA PHE A 34 -9.86 -11.86 -0.22
C PHE A 34 -8.74 -11.41 0.72
N ILE A 35 -7.55 -11.96 0.53
CA ILE A 35 -6.33 -11.50 1.21
C ILE A 35 -5.39 -10.96 0.14
N LEU A 36 -5.13 -9.65 0.20
CA LEU A 36 -4.31 -8.97 -0.79
C LEU A 36 -3.11 -8.31 -0.13
N ARG A 37 -2.03 -8.19 -0.91
CA ARG A 37 -0.84 -7.43 -0.52
C ARG A 37 -0.86 -6.13 -1.32
N GLY A 38 -1.00 -5.01 -0.61
CA GLY A 38 -1.00 -3.68 -1.19
C GLY A 38 0.27 -2.90 -0.86
N ARG A 39 0.32 -1.68 -1.37
CA ARG A 39 1.28 -0.66 -0.94
C ARG A 39 0.54 0.49 -0.27
N ARG A 40 1.07 0.97 0.84
CA ARG A 40 0.65 2.24 1.44
C ARG A 40 1.46 3.37 0.82
N GLU A 41 0.79 4.29 0.15
CA GLU A 41 1.41 5.49 -0.41
C GLU A 41 0.62 6.72 0.06
N LYS A 42 1.31 7.68 0.70
CA LYS A 42 0.74 8.95 1.17
C LYS A 42 -0.56 8.79 2.01
N GLY A 43 -0.64 7.73 2.81
CA GLY A 43 -1.79 7.44 3.66
C GLY A 43 -2.93 6.67 2.99
N ARG A 44 -2.81 6.34 1.70
CA ARG A 44 -3.78 5.49 0.97
C ARG A 44 -3.19 4.09 0.74
N ILE A 45 -4.05 3.07 0.76
CA ILE A 45 -3.67 1.71 0.38
C ILE A 45 -4.13 1.40 -1.04
N GLU A 46 -3.18 0.98 -1.85
CA GLU A 46 -3.39 0.51 -3.22
C GLU A 46 -3.22 -1.03 -3.23
N THR A 47 -4.32 -1.78 -3.40
CA THR A 47 -4.32 -3.26 -3.50
C THR A 47 -4.64 -3.79 -4.90
N GLY A 48 -5.17 -2.95 -5.79
CA GLY A 48 -5.68 -3.37 -7.11
C GLY A 48 -7.03 -4.08 -7.09
N PHE A 49 -7.67 -4.23 -5.93
CA PHE A 49 -9.02 -4.79 -5.84
C PHE A 49 -10.04 -3.88 -6.51
N ARG A 50 -10.87 -4.43 -7.39
CA ARG A 50 -11.89 -3.67 -8.14
C ARG A 50 -13.33 -4.11 -7.85
N GLN A 51 -13.57 -5.41 -7.78
CA GLN A 51 -14.91 -5.97 -7.57
C GLN A 51 -14.84 -7.39 -6.99
N CYS A 52 -15.92 -7.81 -6.33
CA CYS A 52 -16.14 -9.20 -5.94
C CYS A 52 -16.50 -10.06 -7.15
N LEU A 53 -16.33 -11.38 -7.02
CA LEU A 53 -16.78 -12.36 -8.01
C LEU A 53 -18.31 -12.50 -8.13
N CYS A 54 -19.07 -11.96 -7.18
CA CYS A 54 -20.54 -11.89 -7.24
C CYS A 54 -21.05 -10.58 -7.87
N ASP A 55 -20.19 -9.88 -8.61
CA ASP A 55 -20.45 -8.57 -9.23
C ASP A 55 -20.74 -7.44 -8.23
N ASN A 56 -20.53 -7.67 -6.93
CA ASN A 56 -20.57 -6.62 -5.93
C ASN A 56 -19.35 -5.69 -6.13
N THR A 57 -19.59 -4.40 -6.31
CA THR A 57 -18.58 -3.34 -6.46
C THR A 57 -18.53 -2.39 -5.26
N GLU A 58 -19.44 -2.56 -4.31
CA GLU A 58 -19.63 -1.78 -3.10
C GLU A 58 -19.70 -2.72 -1.88
N ASP A 59 -20.05 -2.26 -0.68
CA ASP A 59 -20.32 -3.16 0.46
C ASP A 59 -19.21 -4.16 0.84
N PHE A 60 -18.02 -3.65 1.11
CA PHE A 60 -16.89 -4.44 1.62
C PHE A 60 -16.55 -4.08 3.05
N ASP A 61 -16.18 -5.10 3.83
CA ASP A 61 -15.52 -4.96 5.12
C ASP A 61 -14.02 -5.17 4.90
N ILE A 62 -13.20 -4.18 5.30
CA ILE A 62 -11.76 -4.14 4.99
C ILE A 62 -10.97 -4.02 6.29
N GLU A 63 -10.13 -5.01 6.58
CA GLU A 63 -9.22 -5.04 7.74
C GLU A 63 -7.75 -4.91 7.29
N GLU A 64 -7.02 -3.96 7.88
CA GLU A 64 -5.59 -3.72 7.63
C GLU A 64 -4.71 -4.47 8.63
N HIS A 65 -3.70 -5.20 8.14
CA HIS A 65 -2.68 -5.85 8.96
C HIS A 65 -1.26 -5.40 8.53
N TRP A 66 -0.50 -4.89 9.50
CA TRP A 66 0.91 -4.50 9.37
C TRP A 66 1.79 -5.72 9.71
N GLU A 67 2.71 -6.10 8.82
CA GLU A 67 3.76 -7.11 9.07
C GLU A 67 5.15 -6.47 8.92
#